data_AF-A0A1G1GXL1-F1
#
_entry.id   AF-A0A1G1GXL1-F1
#
_cell.length_a   1.000
_cell.length_b   1.000
_cell.length_c   1.000
_cell.angle_alpha   90.00
_cell.angle_beta   90.00
_cell.angle_gamma   90.00
#
_symmetry.space_group_name_H-M   'P 1'
#
loop_
_entity.id
_entity.type
_entity.pdbx_description
1 polymer ?
#
loop_
_entity_poly.entity_id
_entity_poly.type
_entity_poly.pdbx_seq_one_letter_code
_entity_poly.pdbx_strand_id
1 'polypeptide(L)'
;MRFIRLKTLLISFLLITGLIFFSAAGSHAVPTLQLDIAGGTYDNSTQTIVATGNTFTLYAYLRPNFCNTITDTYFISAAIAPKVGKAGADIGSFNFNGTTINATGDMTYGVPPLEDIARLQGWDQGDLPKHGIFPTYFSEFGFSFNSANQINPYNTQNRAISGGSISMSGRGMYYAAFTIDTSLLDPNYVLHFDLYNTKLKGLDVDVTQFAPFSHDAQSTAVPEPSSLLLLGSGLVGLWASRRFFI
;
A
#
# COMPACT_ATOMS: atom_id res chain seq x y z
N MET A 1 -61.70 -12.65 24.93
CA MET A 1 -61.11 -12.69 23.57
C MET A 1 -60.25 -11.46 23.19
N ARG A 2 -60.53 -10.23 23.66
CA ARG A 2 -59.73 -9.03 23.32
C ARG A 2 -58.27 -9.04 23.83
N PHE A 3 -58.02 -9.56 25.04
CA PHE A 3 -56.66 -9.59 25.64
C PHE A 3 -55.69 -10.58 24.99
N ILE A 4 -56.19 -11.66 24.38
CA ILE A 4 -55.35 -12.66 23.69
C ILE A 4 -54.77 -12.04 22.41
N ARG A 5 -55.59 -11.30 21.64
CA ARG A 5 -55.17 -10.65 20.40
C ARG A 5 -54.09 -9.57 20.60
N LEU A 6 -54.11 -8.87 21.74
CA LEU A 6 -53.10 -7.84 22.05
C LEU A 6 -51.73 -8.45 22.39
N LYS A 7 -51.71 -9.58 23.11
CA LYS A 7 -50.47 -10.30 23.43
C LYS A 7 -49.82 -10.89 22.17
N THR A 8 -50.62 -11.43 21.25
CA THR A 8 -50.12 -11.95 19.97
C THR A 8 -49.54 -10.83 19.11
N LEU A 9 -50.16 -9.65 19.08
CA LEU A 9 -49.65 -8.47 18.37
C LEU A 9 -48.32 -7.95 18.96
N LEU A 10 -48.19 -7.90 20.29
CA LEU A 10 -46.95 -7.49 20.96
C LEU A 10 -45.79 -8.47 20.71
N ILE A 11 -46.06 -9.78 20.73
CA ILE A 11 -45.05 -10.81 20.46
C ILE A 11 -44.60 -10.76 18.99
N SER A 12 -45.54 -10.58 18.05
CA SER A 12 -45.20 -10.40 16.63
C SER A 12 -44.38 -9.13 16.38
N PHE A 13 -44.67 -8.04 17.09
CA PHE A 13 -43.90 -6.79 16.97
C PHE A 13 -42.47 -6.95 17.50
N LEU A 14 -42.29 -7.66 18.61
CA LEU A 14 -40.97 -8.00 19.18
C LEU A 14 -40.16 -8.95 18.30
N LEU A 15 -40.81 -9.94 17.66
CA LEU A 15 -40.14 -10.84 16.72
C LEU A 15 -39.69 -10.12 15.44
N ILE A 16 -40.53 -9.23 14.89
CA ILE A 16 -40.18 -8.46 13.69
C ILE A 16 -39.05 -7.45 13.99
N THR A 17 -39.06 -6.80 15.15
CA THR A 17 -37.96 -5.90 15.54
C THR A 17 -36.66 -6.67 15.81
N GLY A 18 -36.71 -7.86 16.42
CA GLY A 18 -35.54 -8.72 16.61
C GLY A 18 -34.90 -9.20 15.29
N LEU A 19 -35.71 -9.49 14.27
CA LEU A 19 -35.22 -9.87 12.93
C LEU A 19 -34.54 -8.71 12.19
N ILE A 20 -34.97 -7.47 12.40
CA ILE A 20 -34.37 -6.28 11.76
C ILE A 20 -32.99 -5.97 12.36
N PHE A 21 -32.78 -6.20 13.66
CA PHE A 21 -31.48 -6.00 14.31
C PHE A 21 -30.43 -7.06 13.93
N PHE A 22 -30.84 -8.26 13.53
CA PHE A 22 -29.92 -9.32 13.09
C PHE A 22 -29.46 -9.18 11.63
N SER A 23 -30.13 -8.35 10.83
CA SER A 23 -29.77 -8.09 9.43
C SER A 23 -28.87 -6.87 9.22
N ALA A 24 -28.15 -6.41 10.26
CA ALA A 24 -27.06 -5.45 10.10
C ALA A 24 -25.90 -6.12 9.34
N ALA A 25 -26.07 -6.29 8.02
CA ALA A 25 -24.97 -6.61 7.13
C ALA A 25 -23.91 -5.53 7.34
N GLY A 26 -22.72 -5.94 7.80
CA GLY A 26 -21.60 -5.05 8.02
C GLY A 26 -21.35 -4.24 6.76
N SER A 27 -21.67 -2.95 6.81
CA SER A 27 -21.25 -1.98 5.80
C SER A 27 -19.74 -1.80 5.97
N HIS A 28 -18.95 -2.66 5.36
CA HIS A 28 -17.52 -2.42 5.23
C HIS A 28 -17.37 -1.30 4.20
N ALA A 29 -17.15 -0.08 4.69
CA ALA A 29 -16.83 1.05 3.83
C ALA A 29 -15.60 0.65 3.00
N VAL A 30 -15.75 0.67 1.69
CA VAL A 30 -14.66 0.51 0.72
C VAL A 30 -14.08 1.91 0.50
N PRO A 31 -12.86 2.20 0.96
CA PRO A 31 -12.27 3.53 0.80
C PRO A 31 -12.14 3.98 -0.67
N THR A 32 -12.08 5.29 -0.86
CA THR A 32 -11.95 5.91 -2.19
C THR A 32 -10.58 5.64 -2.80
N LEU A 33 -9.50 5.80 -2.02
CA LEU A 33 -8.13 5.47 -2.40
C LEU A 33 -7.64 4.34 -1.50
N GLN A 34 -6.99 3.34 -2.10
CA GLN A 34 -6.43 2.19 -1.40
C GLN A 34 -5.21 1.67 -2.17
N LEU A 35 -4.25 1.10 -1.45
CA LEU A 35 -3.19 0.30 -2.01
C LEU A 35 -3.41 -1.18 -1.71
N ASP A 36 -2.82 -2.03 -2.54
CA ASP A 36 -2.79 -3.46 -2.37
C ASP A 36 -1.54 -4.05 -3.03
N ILE A 37 -1.12 -5.23 -2.60
CA ILE A 37 0.01 -5.97 -3.18
C ILE A 37 -0.48 -7.35 -3.59
N ALA A 38 -0.14 -7.77 -4.81
CA ALA A 38 -0.42 -9.14 -5.27
C ALA A 38 0.23 -10.15 -4.30
N GLY A 39 -0.60 -10.94 -3.62
CA GLY A 39 -0.13 -11.92 -2.64
C GLY A 39 0.34 -11.32 -1.30
N GLY A 40 0.21 -10.01 -1.10
CA GLY A 40 0.60 -9.34 0.15
C GLY A 40 -0.30 -9.68 1.33
N THR A 41 0.28 -9.64 2.53
CA THR A 41 -0.38 -9.98 3.80
C THR A 41 -0.55 -8.76 4.69
N TYR A 42 -1.62 -8.71 5.49
CA TYR A 42 -1.81 -7.62 6.43
C TYR A 42 -0.95 -7.78 7.69
N ASP A 43 -0.15 -6.77 8.02
CA ASP A 43 0.52 -6.68 9.32
C ASP A 43 -0.35 -5.85 10.28
N ASN A 44 -0.86 -6.49 11.32
CA ASN A 44 -1.70 -5.82 12.33
C ASN A 44 -0.92 -4.87 13.25
N SER A 45 0.41 -5.01 13.35
CA SER A 45 1.25 -4.15 14.18
C SER A 45 1.47 -2.79 13.53
N THR A 46 1.77 -2.79 12.23
CA THR A 46 2.02 -1.58 11.45
C THR A 46 0.78 -1.11 10.69
N GLN A 47 -0.27 -1.93 10.68
CA GLN A 47 -1.54 -1.69 9.99
C GLN A 47 -1.42 -1.54 8.47
N THR A 48 -0.39 -2.14 7.85
CA THR A 48 -0.09 -2.01 6.41
C THR A 48 -0.15 -3.37 5.69
N ILE A 49 -0.26 -3.34 4.36
CA ILE A 49 -0.15 -4.53 3.51
C ILE A 49 1.31 -4.72 3.13
N VAL A 50 1.92 -5.82 3.58
CA VAL A 50 3.34 -6.10 3.37
C VAL A 50 3.52 -7.06 2.19
N ALA A 51 4.48 -6.76 1.31
CA ALA A 51 4.91 -7.65 0.24
C ALA A 51 5.49 -8.96 0.79
N THR A 52 5.33 -10.06 0.06
CA THR A 52 5.90 -11.35 0.43
C THR A 52 7.26 -11.64 -0.22
N GLY A 53 7.79 -10.68 -1.01
CA GLY A 53 9.04 -10.83 -1.75
C GLY A 53 9.62 -9.49 -2.19
N ASN A 54 10.86 -9.51 -2.69
CA ASN A 54 11.56 -8.32 -3.18
C ASN A 54 10.98 -7.80 -4.51
N THR A 55 10.36 -8.68 -5.30
CA THR A 55 9.66 -8.30 -6.53
C THR A 55 8.17 -8.55 -6.36
N PHE A 56 7.35 -7.53 -6.57
CA PHE A 56 5.89 -7.61 -6.39
C PHE A 56 5.16 -6.61 -7.27
N THR A 57 3.85 -6.82 -7.43
CA THR A 57 2.96 -5.85 -8.09
C THR A 57 2.21 -5.04 -7.05
N LEU A 58 2.45 -3.74 -7.03
CA LEU A 58 1.69 -2.75 -6.26
C LEU A 58 0.48 -2.31 -7.08
N TYR A 59 -0.71 -2.38 -6.49
CA TYR A 59 -1.95 -1.88 -7.07
C TYR A 59 -2.39 -0.62 -6.35
N ALA A 60 -2.67 0.43 -7.11
CA ALA A 60 -3.43 1.58 -6.65
C ALA A 60 -4.88 1.43 -7.09
N TYR A 61 -5.81 1.74 -6.20
CA TYR A 61 -7.24 1.69 -6.48
C TYR A 61 -7.92 3.03 -6.30
N LEU A 62 -8.89 3.29 -7.17
CA LEU A 62 -9.78 4.43 -7.13
C LEU A 62 -11.23 3.99 -7.21
N ARG A 63 -12.02 4.35 -6.20
CA ARG A 63 -13.48 4.37 -6.27
C ARG A 63 -13.96 5.81 -6.38
N PRO A 64 -14.30 6.30 -7.59
CA PRO A 64 -14.47 7.74 -7.81
C PRO A 64 -15.55 8.36 -6.94
N ASN A 65 -15.29 9.59 -6.52
CA ASN A 65 -16.25 10.46 -5.84
C ASN A 65 -16.09 11.90 -6.37
N PHE A 66 -16.71 12.88 -5.71
CA PHE A 66 -16.64 14.27 -6.17
C PHE A 66 -15.25 14.91 -6.03
N CYS A 67 -14.38 14.40 -5.14
CA CYS A 67 -13.01 14.88 -4.93
C CYS A 67 -11.97 14.11 -5.75
N ASN A 68 -12.22 12.84 -6.06
CA ASN A 68 -11.31 11.93 -6.75
C ASN A 68 -12.02 11.36 -7.97
N THR A 69 -11.67 11.87 -9.14
CA THR A 69 -12.23 11.46 -10.42
C THR A 69 -11.18 10.78 -11.27
N ILE A 70 -11.62 10.04 -12.30
CA ILE A 70 -10.70 9.32 -13.19
C ILE A 70 -9.82 10.25 -14.03
N THR A 71 -10.20 11.51 -14.20
CA THR A 71 -9.43 12.50 -14.97
C THR A 71 -8.34 13.18 -14.14
N ASP A 72 -8.18 12.79 -12.87
CA ASP A 72 -7.21 13.42 -11.98
C ASP A 72 -5.83 12.79 -12.13
N THR A 73 -4.83 13.52 -11.65
CA THR A 73 -3.49 13.00 -11.45
C THR A 73 -3.34 12.52 -10.02
N TYR A 74 -2.82 11.31 -9.88
CA TYR A 74 -2.54 10.65 -8.61
C TYR A 74 -1.06 10.41 -8.48
N PHE A 75 -0.59 10.23 -7.24
CA PHE A 75 0.81 10.01 -6.95
C PHE A 75 0.98 8.83 -6.01
N ILE A 76 2.00 8.02 -6.30
CA ILE A 76 2.57 7.08 -5.35
C ILE A 76 3.82 7.73 -4.78
N SER A 77 3.85 7.95 -3.47
CA SER A 77 5.10 8.23 -2.75
C SER A 77 5.73 6.90 -2.36
N ALA A 78 7.01 6.71 -2.68
CA ALA A 78 7.81 5.59 -2.19
C ALA A 78 8.88 6.15 -1.23
N ALA A 79 8.71 5.90 0.06
CA ALA A 79 9.53 6.46 1.14
C ALA A 79 10.40 5.39 1.81
N ILE A 80 11.64 5.73 2.14
CA ILE A 80 12.54 4.82 2.88
C ILE A 80 12.11 4.71 4.34
N ALA A 81 11.91 3.48 4.80
CA ALA A 81 11.69 3.11 6.18
C ALA A 81 12.69 2.01 6.61
N PRO A 82 13.18 1.98 7.87
CA PRO A 82 13.01 3.02 8.88
C PRO A 82 13.66 4.35 8.45
N LYS A 83 13.26 5.44 9.11
CA LYS A 83 13.74 6.79 8.81
C LYS A 83 15.27 6.87 8.76
N VAL A 84 15.80 7.35 7.63
CA VAL A 84 17.23 7.66 7.47
C VAL A 84 17.47 9.14 7.81
N GLY A 85 18.64 9.48 8.36
CA GLY A 85 19.01 10.88 8.59
C GLY A 85 19.26 11.64 7.28
N LYS A 86 19.28 12.97 7.34
CA LYS A 86 19.56 13.84 6.16
C LYS A 86 20.95 13.63 5.55
N ALA A 87 21.89 13.07 6.30
CA ALA A 87 23.14 12.60 5.72
C ALA A 87 22.83 11.31 4.96
N GLY A 88 22.52 11.43 3.66
CA GLY A 88 22.18 10.31 2.79
C GLY A 88 23.26 9.23 2.83
N ALA A 89 22.90 8.05 3.30
CA ALA A 89 23.72 6.86 3.18
C ALA A 89 23.41 6.20 1.83
N ASP A 90 24.43 5.74 1.13
CA ASP A 90 24.22 4.83 0.01
C ASP A 90 23.64 3.52 0.55
N ILE A 91 22.35 3.31 0.29
CA ILE A 91 21.58 2.13 0.73
C ILE A 91 21.11 1.32 -0.48
N GLY A 92 21.78 1.47 -1.62
CA GLY A 92 21.49 0.75 -2.85
C GLY A 92 20.44 1.42 -3.73
N SER A 93 19.63 0.62 -4.41
CA SER A 93 18.65 1.11 -5.39
C SER A 93 17.40 0.23 -5.45
N PHE A 94 16.32 0.76 -5.99
CA PHE A 94 15.11 -0.02 -6.29
C PHE A 94 14.61 0.31 -7.69
N ASN A 95 13.78 -0.58 -8.25
CA ASN A 95 13.10 -0.34 -9.51
C ASN A 95 11.61 -0.07 -9.28
N PHE A 96 11.12 1.02 -9.85
CA PHE A 96 9.70 1.35 -9.92
C PHE A 96 9.25 1.32 -11.38
N ASN A 97 8.47 0.31 -11.74
CA ASN A 97 7.86 0.14 -13.06
C ASN A 97 8.83 0.25 -14.24
N GLY A 98 10.02 -0.34 -14.11
CA GLY A 98 11.09 -0.31 -15.11
C GLY A 98 12.12 0.80 -14.89
N THR A 99 11.88 1.77 -14.03
CA THR A 99 12.81 2.87 -13.72
C THR A 99 13.61 2.57 -12.47
N THR A 100 14.94 2.53 -12.58
CA THR A 100 15.84 2.38 -11.42
C THR A 100 16.03 3.73 -10.72
N ILE A 101 15.91 3.72 -9.40
CA ILE A 101 16.07 4.87 -8.50
C ILE A 101 17.18 4.54 -7.50
N ASN A 102 18.23 5.35 -7.47
CA ASN A 102 19.28 5.25 -6.45
C ASN A 102 18.72 5.78 -5.12
N ALA A 103 18.67 4.91 -4.11
CA ALA A 103 18.07 5.25 -2.83
C ALA A 103 18.91 6.33 -2.12
N THR A 104 18.24 7.37 -1.62
CA THR A 104 18.82 8.64 -1.11
C THR A 104 19.52 9.52 -2.15
N GLY A 105 20.12 8.95 -3.20
CA GLY A 105 20.82 9.69 -4.25
C GLY A 105 19.89 10.40 -5.22
N ASP A 106 18.82 9.71 -5.66
CA ASP A 106 17.82 10.22 -6.59
C ASP A 106 16.50 10.63 -5.89
N MET A 107 16.48 10.54 -4.56
CA MET A 107 15.28 10.77 -3.73
C MET A 107 15.34 12.14 -3.04
N THR A 108 14.19 12.71 -2.71
CA THR A 108 14.09 13.96 -1.96
C THR A 108 13.94 13.67 -0.47
N TYR A 109 14.72 14.34 0.38
CA TYR A 109 14.54 14.28 1.83
C TYR A 109 13.48 15.28 2.29
N GLY A 110 12.39 14.79 2.88
CA GLY A 110 11.31 15.65 3.34
C GLY A 110 10.06 14.89 3.75
N VAL A 111 8.93 15.56 3.63
CA VAL A 111 7.59 14.98 3.76
C VAL A 111 6.89 15.18 2.42
N PRO A 112 6.26 14.15 1.84
CA PRO A 112 5.41 14.32 0.68
C PRO A 112 4.14 15.12 1.05
N PRO A 113 3.57 15.87 0.11
CA PRO A 113 3.98 15.99 -1.30
C PRO A 113 5.19 16.91 -1.59
N LEU A 114 5.73 16.84 -2.81
CA LEU A 114 6.67 17.87 -3.29
C LEU A 114 5.93 19.16 -3.67
N GLU A 115 6.47 20.28 -3.20
CA GLU A 115 5.97 21.63 -3.47
C GLU A 115 6.59 22.20 -4.75
N ASP A 116 5.79 22.80 -5.62
CA ASP A 116 6.27 23.49 -6.83
C ASP A 116 7.09 24.75 -6.48
N ILE A 117 6.91 25.30 -5.27
CA ILE A 117 7.65 26.44 -4.76
C ILE A 117 8.59 25.98 -3.66
N ALA A 118 9.90 25.92 -3.95
CA ALA A 118 10.93 25.42 -3.03
C ALA A 118 10.95 26.04 -1.62
N ARG A 119 10.37 27.25 -1.42
CA ARG A 119 10.25 27.89 -0.09
C ARG A 119 9.11 27.34 0.77
N LEU A 120 8.16 26.64 0.15
CA LEU A 120 7.05 25.97 0.81
C LEU A 120 7.41 24.53 1.17
N GLN A 121 8.48 23.98 0.59
CA GLN A 121 8.93 22.61 0.87
C GLN A 121 9.19 22.37 2.38
N GLY A 122 8.31 21.61 3.02
CA GLY A 122 8.33 21.30 4.45
C GLY A 122 6.93 20.91 4.91
N TRP A 123 6.81 20.24 6.06
CA TRP A 123 5.49 19.79 6.54
C TRP A 123 4.60 20.97 6.96
N ASP A 124 3.37 21.00 6.46
CA ASP A 124 2.29 21.85 6.95
C ASP A 124 0.99 21.08 7.24
N GLN A 125 -0.09 21.82 7.52
CA GLN A 125 -1.37 21.22 7.92
C GLN A 125 -2.12 20.52 6.77
N GLY A 126 -1.77 20.82 5.51
CA GLY A 126 -2.36 20.23 4.30
C GLY A 126 -1.61 19.00 3.79
N ASP A 127 -0.36 18.78 4.21
CA ASP A 127 0.42 17.61 3.84
C ASP A 127 -0.10 16.29 4.41
N LEU A 128 0.43 15.18 3.87
CA LEU A 128 0.25 13.89 4.53
C LEU A 128 0.67 14.02 6.01
N PRO A 129 -0.16 13.53 6.97
CA PRO A 129 0.19 13.62 8.37
C PRO A 129 1.58 13.03 8.61
N LYS A 130 2.29 13.50 9.65
CA LYS A 130 3.59 12.93 10.05
C LYS A 130 3.42 11.48 10.49
N HIS A 131 3.34 10.56 9.55
CA HIS A 131 3.53 9.14 9.79
C HIS A 131 4.98 8.95 10.21
N GLY A 132 5.22 8.18 11.27
CA GLY A 132 6.45 8.19 12.07
C GLY A 132 7.77 7.92 11.33
N ILE A 133 7.72 7.64 10.03
CA ILE A 133 8.89 7.53 9.15
C ILE A 133 9.32 8.88 8.56
N PHE A 134 8.44 9.88 8.48
CA PHE A 134 8.74 11.19 7.91
C PHE A 134 9.33 12.17 8.97
N PRO A 135 10.17 13.14 8.55
CA PRO A 135 10.77 13.25 7.22
C PRO A 135 11.77 12.12 6.95
N THR A 136 11.81 11.65 5.71
CA THR A 136 12.75 10.65 5.19
C THR A 136 13.00 10.92 3.70
N TYR A 137 13.82 10.09 3.05
CA TYR A 137 13.97 10.12 1.61
C TYR A 137 12.76 9.48 0.93
N PHE A 138 12.15 10.18 -0.04
CA PHE A 138 11.03 9.68 -0.84
C PHE A 138 11.17 10.08 -2.33
N SER A 139 10.50 9.33 -3.19
CA SER A 139 10.27 9.67 -4.60
C SER A 139 8.78 9.60 -4.91
N GLU A 140 8.29 10.49 -5.76
CA GLU A 140 6.88 10.54 -6.17
C GLU A 140 6.72 10.11 -7.62
N PHE A 141 5.74 9.26 -7.88
CA PHE A 141 5.42 8.76 -9.21
C PHE A 141 4.01 9.16 -9.60
N GLY A 142 3.90 10.16 -10.48
CA GLY A 142 2.62 10.63 -11.00
C GLY A 142 2.01 9.67 -12.02
N PHE A 143 0.70 9.43 -11.94
CA PHE A 143 -0.04 8.57 -12.85
C PHE A 143 -1.51 8.98 -12.99
N SER A 144 -2.20 8.37 -13.95
CA SER A 144 -3.66 8.49 -14.13
C SER A 144 -4.30 7.11 -14.28
N PHE A 145 -5.54 6.98 -13.84
CA PHE A 145 -6.29 5.73 -13.98
C PHE A 145 -6.81 5.56 -15.41
N ASN A 146 -6.74 4.34 -15.93
CA ASN A 146 -7.32 3.99 -17.23
C ASN A 146 -8.78 3.53 -17.05
N SER A 147 -9.71 4.10 -17.82
CA SER A 147 -11.14 3.76 -17.75
C SER A 147 -11.47 2.31 -18.14
N ALA A 148 -10.58 1.66 -18.89
CA ALA A 148 -10.67 0.26 -19.23
C ALA A 148 -10.28 -0.68 -18.08
N ASN A 149 -9.48 -0.22 -17.12
CA ASN A 149 -8.97 -1.03 -16.02
C ASN A 149 -9.94 -0.96 -14.83
N GLN A 150 -10.86 -1.92 -14.76
CA GLN A 150 -11.85 -1.99 -13.69
C GLN A 150 -11.89 -3.33 -12.97
N ILE A 151 -12.33 -3.27 -11.73
CA ILE A 151 -12.47 -4.40 -10.81
C ILE A 151 -13.72 -4.19 -9.95
N ASN A 152 -14.27 -5.28 -9.40
CA ASN A 152 -15.29 -5.18 -8.35
C ASN A 152 -14.72 -4.44 -7.12
N PRO A 153 -15.46 -3.49 -6.51
CA PRO A 153 -15.02 -2.84 -5.28
C PRO A 153 -14.83 -3.85 -4.16
N TYR A 154 -13.69 -3.75 -3.47
CA TYR A 154 -13.41 -4.52 -2.27
C TYR A 154 -12.52 -3.69 -1.33
N ASN A 155 -12.48 -4.09 -0.06
CA ASN A 155 -11.63 -3.48 0.94
C ASN A 155 -10.27 -4.23 0.97
N THR A 156 -9.17 -3.54 0.65
CA THR A 156 -7.86 -4.20 0.48
C THR A 156 -7.31 -4.78 1.77
N GLN A 157 -7.56 -4.15 2.93
CA GLN A 157 -7.27 -4.73 4.25
C GLN A 157 -7.95 -6.08 4.47
N ASN A 158 -9.26 -6.19 4.20
CA ASN A 158 -9.98 -7.46 4.40
C ASN A 158 -9.42 -8.57 3.48
N ARG A 159 -9.05 -8.20 2.26
CA ARG A 159 -8.39 -9.09 1.30
C ARG A 159 -6.99 -9.51 1.82
N ALA A 160 -6.24 -8.57 2.43
CA ALA A 160 -4.94 -8.78 3.06
C ALA A 160 -4.98 -9.72 4.26
N ILE A 161 -5.99 -9.56 5.12
CA ILE A 161 -6.20 -10.40 6.29
C ILE A 161 -6.58 -11.82 5.87
N SER A 162 -7.40 -11.97 4.82
CA SER A 162 -7.81 -13.29 4.31
C SER A 162 -6.74 -14.00 3.46
N GLY A 163 -5.71 -13.28 2.99
CA GLY A 163 -4.64 -13.82 2.15
C GLY A 163 -5.10 -14.27 0.76
N GLY A 164 -6.27 -13.81 0.30
CA GLY A 164 -6.84 -14.21 -0.99
C GLY A 164 -6.13 -13.56 -2.18
N SER A 165 -6.25 -14.19 -3.35
CA SER A 165 -5.83 -13.61 -4.63
C SER A 165 -6.70 -12.40 -5.01
N ILE A 166 -6.11 -11.41 -5.68
CA ILE A 166 -6.85 -10.29 -6.25
C ILE A 166 -7.62 -10.76 -7.50
N SER A 167 -8.95 -10.63 -7.49
CA SER A 167 -9.78 -10.99 -8.64
C SER A 167 -9.88 -9.82 -9.61
N MET A 168 -9.16 -9.88 -10.73
CA MET A 168 -9.11 -8.80 -11.76
C MET A 168 -10.38 -8.68 -12.61
N SER A 169 -11.55 -8.97 -12.04
CA SER A 169 -12.83 -8.97 -12.74
C SER A 169 -13.83 -8.01 -12.10
N GLY A 170 -14.77 -7.54 -12.91
CA GLY A 170 -15.87 -6.70 -12.44
C GLY A 170 -15.74 -5.23 -12.79
N ARG A 171 -16.57 -4.41 -12.15
CA ARG A 171 -16.69 -2.96 -12.42
C ARG A 171 -17.00 -2.20 -11.14
N GLY A 172 -16.66 -0.91 -11.14
CA GLY A 172 -17.01 0.03 -10.05
C GLY A 172 -15.84 0.55 -9.23
N MET A 173 -14.64 -0.01 -9.42
CA MET A 173 -13.37 0.50 -8.91
C MET A 173 -12.32 0.40 -10.02
N TYR A 174 -11.47 1.42 -10.14
CA TYR A 174 -10.41 1.48 -11.13
C TYR A 174 -9.09 1.08 -10.52
N TYR A 175 -8.15 0.57 -11.33
CA TYR A 175 -6.83 0.20 -10.84
C TYR A 175 -5.69 0.64 -11.77
N ALA A 176 -4.55 0.92 -11.16
CA ALA A 176 -3.25 1.02 -11.81
C ALA A 176 -2.30 0.02 -11.14
N ALA A 177 -1.41 -0.60 -11.93
CA ALA A 177 -0.52 -1.64 -11.46
C ALA A 177 0.93 -1.26 -11.76
N PHE A 178 1.81 -1.44 -10.78
CA PHE A 178 3.22 -1.10 -10.87
C PHE A 178 4.07 -2.29 -10.44
N THR A 179 5.05 -2.65 -11.26
CA THR A 179 6.05 -3.66 -10.87
C THR A 179 7.11 -2.99 -10.01
N ILE A 180 7.32 -3.50 -8.80
CA ILE A 180 8.33 -3.02 -7.87
C ILE A 180 9.39 -4.10 -7.71
N ASP A 181 10.67 -3.70 -7.68
CA ASP A 181 11.79 -4.56 -7.35
C ASP A 181 12.73 -3.87 -6.35
N THR A 182 12.82 -4.41 -5.13
CA THR A 182 13.68 -3.93 -4.05
C THR A 182 14.89 -4.85 -3.82
N SER A 183 15.22 -5.74 -4.76
CA SER A 183 16.31 -6.71 -4.61
C SER A 183 17.70 -6.08 -4.44
N LEU A 184 17.89 -4.85 -4.93
CA LEU A 184 19.14 -4.09 -4.81
C LEU A 184 19.10 -3.02 -3.69
N LEU A 185 18.03 -3.01 -2.88
CA LEU A 185 17.92 -2.15 -1.71
C LEU A 185 18.57 -2.85 -0.51
N ASP A 186 19.27 -2.10 0.33
CA ASP A 186 19.86 -2.64 1.56
C ASP A 186 18.75 -3.32 2.40
N PRO A 187 18.96 -4.57 2.86
CA PRO A 187 17.95 -5.37 3.54
C PRO A 187 17.56 -4.84 4.93
N ASN A 188 18.23 -3.81 5.44
CA ASN A 188 17.79 -3.11 6.66
C ASN A 188 16.71 -2.06 6.37
N TYR A 189 16.39 -1.83 5.10
CA TYR A 189 15.44 -0.83 4.64
C TYR A 189 14.34 -1.44 3.77
N VAL A 190 13.22 -0.75 3.76
CA VAL A 190 12.02 -1.07 3.00
C VAL A 190 11.45 0.22 2.45
N LEU A 191 10.71 0.11 1.34
CA LEU A 191 9.84 1.15 0.84
C LEU A 191 8.46 1.07 1.52
N HIS A 192 8.03 2.19 2.09
CA HIS A 192 6.64 2.47 2.48
C HIS A 192 5.97 3.24 1.34
N PHE A 193 4.76 2.84 0.96
CA PHE A 193 4.01 3.45 -0.13
C PHE A 193 2.75 4.15 0.37
N ASP A 194 2.61 5.41 -0.04
CA ASP A 194 1.40 6.20 0.18
C ASP A 194 0.76 6.59 -1.16
N LEU A 195 -0.57 6.58 -1.21
CA LEU A 195 -1.37 6.99 -2.37
C LEU A 195 -2.19 8.23 -2.04
N TYR A 196 -2.06 9.26 -2.88
CA TYR A 196 -2.80 10.51 -2.72
C TYR A 196 -3.15 11.16 -4.05
N ASN A 197 -4.07 12.12 -3.96
CA ASN A 197 -4.54 12.96 -5.05
C ASN A 197 -4.29 14.44 -4.68
N THR A 198 -3.90 15.25 -5.65
CA THR A 198 -3.51 16.65 -5.48
C THR A 198 -4.57 17.65 -5.97
N LYS A 199 -5.77 17.21 -6.34
CA LYS A 199 -6.79 18.01 -7.06
C LYS A 199 -7.52 19.05 -6.21
N LEU A 200 -7.22 19.18 -4.93
CA LEU A 200 -7.75 20.27 -4.11
C LEU A 200 -6.57 21.10 -3.62
N LYS A 201 -6.03 21.94 -4.51
CA LYS A 201 -4.85 22.78 -4.24
C LYS A 201 -5.09 24.26 -4.50
N GLY A 202 -4.48 25.07 -3.63
CA GLY A 202 -4.15 26.46 -3.86
C GLY A 202 -2.75 26.61 -4.49
N LEU A 203 -2.03 27.69 -4.16
CA LEU A 203 -0.59 27.87 -4.48
C LEU A 203 0.33 26.92 -3.69
N ASP A 204 -0.27 26.18 -2.76
CA ASP A 204 0.28 25.26 -1.79
C ASP A 204 -0.29 23.88 -2.07
N VAL A 205 0.54 22.84 -1.96
CA VAL A 205 0.24 21.52 -2.49
C VAL A 205 -0.51 20.65 -1.45
N ASP A 206 -1.69 21.06 -1.01
CA ASP A 206 -2.46 20.32 0.01
C ASP A 206 -2.94 18.91 -0.45
N VAL A 207 -2.63 17.89 0.36
CA VAL A 207 -3.21 16.53 0.27
C VAL A 207 -4.48 16.45 1.10
N THR A 208 -5.60 16.72 0.46
CA THR A 208 -6.91 16.59 1.08
C THR A 208 -7.51 15.19 0.97
N GLN A 209 -6.95 14.32 0.12
CA GLN A 209 -7.46 12.97 -0.17
C GLN A 209 -6.30 11.98 -0.30
N PHE A 210 -6.25 11.03 0.63
CA PHE A 210 -5.22 9.98 0.69
C PHE A 210 -5.86 8.63 1.06
N ALA A 211 -5.14 7.53 0.79
CA ALA A 211 -5.56 6.20 1.22
C ALA A 211 -5.54 6.11 2.76
N PRO A 212 -6.55 5.53 3.42
CA PRO A 212 -6.49 5.33 4.87
C PRO A 212 -5.32 4.44 5.25
N PHE A 213 -4.72 4.64 6.43
CA PHE A 213 -3.50 3.92 6.86
C PHE A 213 -3.64 2.40 6.83
N SER A 214 -4.84 1.88 7.14
CA SER A 214 -5.14 0.46 7.04
C SER A 214 -5.08 -0.12 5.62
N HIS A 215 -4.90 0.73 4.62
CA HIS A 215 -4.90 0.45 3.19
C HIS A 215 -3.60 0.92 2.53
N ASP A 216 -2.56 1.21 3.31
CA ASP A 216 -1.21 1.48 2.82
C ASP A 216 -0.51 0.16 2.43
N ALA A 217 0.64 0.29 1.77
CA ALA A 217 1.44 -0.84 1.33
C ALA A 217 2.91 -0.64 1.66
N GLN A 218 3.61 -1.74 1.95
CA GLN A 218 5.04 -1.72 2.27
C GLN A 218 5.75 -2.90 1.60
N SER A 219 6.97 -2.66 1.12
CA SER A 219 7.87 -3.76 0.74
C SER A 219 8.35 -4.53 1.99
N THR A 220 8.93 -5.70 1.76
CA THR A 220 9.64 -6.45 2.78
C THR A 220 11.11 -6.54 2.40
N ALA A 221 11.98 -6.56 3.41
CA ALA A 221 13.35 -7.01 3.21
C ALA A 221 13.35 -8.54 3.19
N VAL A 222 13.73 -9.15 2.06
CA VAL A 222 14.04 -10.59 2.03
C VAL A 222 15.55 -10.75 2.04
N PRO A 223 16.14 -11.30 3.11
CA PRO A 223 17.56 -11.64 3.14
C PRO A 223 17.92 -12.56 1.96
N GLU A 224 19.09 -12.34 1.36
CA GLU A 224 19.52 -13.17 0.22
C GLU A 224 19.42 -14.67 0.55
N PRO A 225 18.91 -15.50 -0.39
CA PRO A 225 18.74 -16.92 -0.13
C PRO A 225 20.08 -17.58 0.27
N SER A 226 20.12 -18.17 1.46
CA SER A 226 21.25 -19.01 1.92
C SER A 226 21.52 -20.20 0.99
N SER A 227 20.66 -20.46 0.01
CA SER A 227 20.86 -21.42 -1.07
C SER A 227 22.04 -21.06 -1.98
N LEU A 228 22.38 -19.77 -2.17
CA LEU A 228 23.59 -19.39 -2.91
C LEU A 228 24.86 -19.73 -2.12
N LEU A 229 24.84 -19.50 -0.81
CA LEU A 229 25.92 -19.93 0.08
C LEU A 229 26.01 -21.46 0.15
N LEU A 230 24.88 -22.17 0.17
CA LEU A 230 24.84 -23.63 0.17
C LEU A 230 25.32 -24.22 -1.16
N LEU A 231 24.95 -23.62 -2.29
CA LEU A 231 25.43 -24.00 -3.61
C LEU A 231 26.93 -23.73 -3.74
N GLY A 232 27.39 -22.56 -3.31
CA GLY A 232 28.81 -22.18 -3.30
C GLY A 232 29.65 -23.10 -2.40
N SER A 233 29.20 -23.33 -1.17
CA SER A 233 29.87 -24.25 -0.24
C SER A 233 29.82 -25.70 -0.70
N GLY A 234 28.74 -26.13 -1.34
CA GLY A 234 28.62 -27.44 -1.97
C GLY A 234 29.61 -27.63 -3.11
N LEU A 235 29.79 -26.64 -3.99
CA LEU A 235 30.76 -26.68 -5.08
C LEU A 235 32.21 -26.65 -4.58
N VAL A 236 32.50 -25.85 -3.55
CA VAL A 236 33.81 -25.83 -2.88
C VAL A 236 34.09 -27.17 -2.21
N GLY A 237 33.10 -27.77 -1.54
CA GLY A 237 33.19 -29.09 -0.92
C GLY A 237 33.47 -30.19 -1.95
N LEU A 238 32.80 -30.18 -3.10
CA LEU A 238 33.04 -31.11 -4.20
C LEU A 238 34.46 -30.95 -4.77
N TRP A 239 34.92 -29.72 -4.99
CA TRP A 239 36.27 -29.47 -5.47
C TRP A 239 37.34 -29.91 -4.46
N ALA A 240 37.14 -29.62 -3.17
CA ALA A 240 38.04 -30.05 -2.10
C ALA A 240 38.09 -31.57 -2.00
N SER A 241 36.93 -32.25 -2.04
CA SER A 241 36.86 -33.71 -2.03
C SER A 241 37.64 -34.35 -3.19
N ARG A 242 37.62 -33.71 -4.37
CA ARG A 242 38.35 -34.18 -5.55
C ARG A 242 39.88 -34.03 -5.43
N ARG A 243 40.36 -33.16 -4.54
CA ARG A 243 41.79 -32.90 -4.30
C ARG A 243 42.41 -33.81 -3.23
N PHE A 244 41.60 -34.42 -2.37
CA PHE A 244 42.05 -35.31 -1.29
C PHE A 244 41.84 -36.81 -1.60
N PHE A 245 41.15 -37.15 -2.70
CA PHE A 245 40.90 -38.53 -3.15
C PHE A 245 41.66 -38.92 -4.44
N ILE A 246 42.75 -38.23 -4.76
CA ILE A 246 43.77 -38.62 -5.76
C ILE A 246 45.12 -38.64 -5.05
#